data_AF-A0A7W0T663-F1
#
_entry.id   AF-A0A7W0T663-F1
#
_cell.length_a   1.000
_cell.length_b   1.000
_cell.length_c   1.000
_cell.angle_alpha   90.00
_cell.angle_beta   90.00
_cell.angle_gamma   90.00
#
_symmetry.space_group_name_H-M   'P 1'
#
loop_
_entity.id
_entity.type
_entity.pdbx_description
1 polymer ?
#
loop_
_entity_poly.entity_id
_entity_poly.type
_entity_poly.pdbx_seq_one_letter_code
_entity_poly.pdbx_strand_id
1 'polypeptide(L)' 'MSERGIHSIVDDLSDTWLEDWAGAGVLEIEEYLAKHAAFLAFLESSDS' A
#
# COMPACT_ATOMS: atom_id res chain seq x y z
N MET A 1 -9.14 7.56 23.64
CA MET A 1 -7.88 7.64 24.42
C MET A 1 -6.77 7.28 23.48
N SER A 2 -5.82 8.19 23.22
CA SER A 2 -4.82 7.99 22.17
C SER A 2 -3.95 6.78 22.53
N GLU A 3 -4.08 5.69 21.78
CA GLU A 3 -3.21 4.52 21.81
C GLU A 3 -1.82 4.91 21.30
N ARG A 4 -1.13 5.79 22.03
CA ARG A 4 0.29 6.03 21.81
C ARG A 4 1.03 4.83 22.38
N GLY A 5 0.98 3.74 21.61
CA GLY A 5 1.93 2.63 21.75
C GLY A 5 3.34 3.19 21.82
N ILE A 6 4.22 2.48 22.50
CA ILE A 6 5.63 2.86 22.64
C ILE A 6 6.23 2.88 21.23
N HIS A 7 6.32 4.07 20.62
CA HIS A 7 7.02 4.29 19.36
C HIS A 7 8.52 4.23 19.66
N SER A 8 9.19 3.20 19.16
CA SER A 8 10.63 3.03 19.37
C SER A 8 11.38 3.82 18.31
N ILE A 9 12.23 4.76 18.74
CA ILE A 9 13.13 5.49 17.83
C ILE A 9 14.10 4.56 17.09
N VAL A 10 14.27 3.32 17.57
CA VAL A 10 15.06 2.28 16.89
C VAL A 10 14.45 1.89 15.55
N ASP A 11 13.13 1.97 15.41
CA ASP A 11 12.44 1.62 14.16
C ASP A 11 12.71 2.70 13.08
N ASP A 12 12.72 3.98 13.47
CA ASP A 12 13.08 5.11 12.62
C ASP A 12 14.59 5.18 12.30
N LEU A 13 15.43 4.56 13.14
CA LEU A 13 16.88 4.45 12.98
C LEU A 13 17.32 3.18 12.25
N SER A 14 16.38 2.28 11.93
CA SER A 14 16.71 1.07 11.16
C SER A 14 17.04 1.48 9.73
N ASP A 15 18.13 0.94 9.17
CA ASP A 15 18.53 1.27 7.79
C ASP A 15 17.46 0.88 6.75
N THR A 16 16.50 0.01 7.13
CA THR A 16 15.42 -0.49 6.26
C THR A 16 14.12 0.31 6.36
N TRP A 17 13.97 1.24 7.31
CA TRP A 17 12.68 1.91 7.56
C TRP A 17 12.10 2.58 6.29
N LEU A 18 12.97 3.19 5.47
CA LEU A 18 12.59 3.83 4.22
C LEU A 18 12.17 2.80 3.17
N GLU A 19 12.86 1.67 3.11
CA GLU A 19 12.54 0.57 2.18
C GLU A 19 11.22 -0.09 2.56
N ASP A 20 10.99 -0.31 3.86
CA ASP A 20 9.75 -0.87 4.40
C ASP A 20 8.56 0.07 4.18
N TRP A 21 8.73 1.37 4.44
CA TRP A 21 7.72 2.40 4.18
C TRP A 21 7.39 2.52 2.69
N ALA A 22 8.42 2.55 1.83
CA ALA A 22 8.22 2.61 0.38
C ALA A 22 7.55 1.34 -0.15
N GLY A 23 7.94 0.17 0.35
CA GLY A 23 7.36 -1.13 -0.03
C GLY A 23 5.88 -1.21 0.33
N ALA A 24 5.51 -0.81 1.55
CA ALA A 24 4.11 -0.74 1.96
C ALA A 24 3.30 0.22 1.08
N GLY A 25 3.83 1.42 0.81
CA GLY A 25 3.15 2.41 -0.03
C GLY A 25 2.98 1.95 -1.48
N VAL A 26 3.96 1.27 -2.07
CA VAL A 26 3.86 0.71 -3.43
C VAL A 26 2.79 -0.37 -3.48
N LEU A 27 2.75 -1.27 -2.50
CA LEU A 27 1.78 -2.36 -2.44
C LEU A 27 0.34 -1.82 -2.42
N GLU A 28 0.07 -0.79 -1.60
CA GLU A 28 -1.27 -0.17 -1.54
C GLU A 28 -1.69 0.44 -2.89
N ILE A 29 -0.75 1.07 -3.61
CA ILE A 29 -1.01 1.64 -4.93
C ILE A 29 -1.27 0.52 -5.95
N GLU A 30 -0.48 -0.55 -5.93
CA GLU A 30 -0.65 -1.70 -6.81
C GLU A 30 -2.01 -2.37 -6.61
N GLU A 31 -2.45 -2.57 -5.37
CA GLU A 31 -3.78 -3.11 -5.05
C GLU A 31 -4.91 -2.22 -5.58
N TYR A 32 -4.80 -0.91 -5.40
CA TYR A 32 -5.76 0.04 -5.91
C TYR A 32 -5.85 0.00 -7.44
N LEU A 33 -4.70 -0.03 -8.13
CA LEU A 33 -4.63 -0.10 -9.58
C LEU A 33 -5.13 -1.44 -10.12
N ALA A 34 -4.84 -2.56 -9.45
CA ALA A 34 -5.33 -3.88 -9.82
C ALA A 34 -6.87 -3.93 -9.80
N LYS A 35 -7.50 -3.31 -8.80
CA LYS A 35 -8.96 -3.19 -8.75
C LYS A 35 -9.52 -2.39 -9.94
N HIS A 36 -8.86 -1.30 -10.32
CA HIS A 36 -9.26 -0.48 -11.47
C HIS A 36 -9.10 -1.26 -12.78
N ALA A 37 -7.97 -1.94 -12.97
CA ALA A 37 -7.71 -2.77 -14.13
C ALA A 37 -8.76 -3.88 -14.27
N ALA A 38 -9.10 -4.56 -13.18
CA ALA A 38 -10.14 -5.59 -13.17
C ALA A 38 -11.52 -5.03 -13.57
N PHE A 39 -11.86 -3.82 -13.10
CA PHE A 39 -13.10 -3.16 -13.47
C PHE A 39 -13.13 -2.77 -14.95
N LEU A 40 -12.04 -2.23 -15.49
CA LEU A 40 -11.92 -1.90 -16.91
C LEU A 40 -12.08 -3.15 -17.79
N ALA A 41 -11.40 -4.25 -17.44
CA ALA A 41 -11.54 -5.51 -18.15
C ALA A 41 -12.99 -6.05 -18.14
N PHE A 42 -13.70 -5.90 -17.01
CA PHE A 42 -15.11 -6.25 -16.91
C PHE A 42 -15.98 -5.42 -17.88
N LEU A 43 -15.77 -4.09 -17.95
CA LEU A 43 -16.50 -3.22 -18.87
C LEU A 43 -16.23 -3.60 -20.33
N GLU A 44 -14.96 -3.79 -20.70
CA GLU A 44 -14.57 -4.21 -22.06
C GLU A 44 -15.22 -5.55 -22.46
N SER A 45 -15.30 -6.50 -21.52
CA SER A 45 -15.98 -7.78 -21.76
C SER A 45 -17.50 -7.68 -21.89
N SER A 46 -18.11 -6.61 -21.37
CA SER A 46 -19.57 -6.39 -21.38
C SER A 46 -20.04 -5.65 -22.63
N ASP A 47 -19.15 -4.88 -23.27
CA ASP A 47 -19.41 -4.16 -24.54
C ASP A 47 -19.17 -5.02 -25.80
N SER A 48 -18.74 -6.28 -25.63
CA SER A 48 -18.41 -7.24 -26.71
C SER A 48 -19.52 -8.23 -27.02
#